data_AF-A0A402DN18-F1
#
_entry.id   AF-A0A402DN18-F1
#
_cell.length_a   1.000
_cell.length_b   1.000
_cell.length_c   1.000
_cell.angle_alpha   90.00
_cell.angle_beta   90.00
_cell.angle_gamma   90.00
#
_symmetry.space_group_name_H-M   'P 1'
#
loop_
_entity.id
_entity.type
_entity.pdbx_description
1 polymer ?
#
loop_
_entity_poly.entity_id
_entity_poly.type
_entity_poly.pdbx_seq_one_letter_code
_entity_poly.pdbx_strand_id
1 'polypeptide(L)'
;MNLPTTRTRLAAGAAAAALAATAFLAGCSDSGAEDEPTAAETTAEATTDDAAASGKVEVIDQTNLLLATAQDTLEARDLTVEVVDSTGQGRTVDDPTLWVVVAQDPLTGEVDAGSVVTLDVRRTDDPAS
;
A
#
# COMPACT_ATOMS: atom_id res chain seq x y z
N MET A 1 43.29 5.79 21.93
CA MET A 1 42.96 6.95 22.78
C MET A 1 42.62 8.10 21.86
N ASN A 2 41.45 8.73 21.80
CA ASN A 2 40.14 8.59 22.44
C ASN A 2 39.15 9.26 21.46
N LEU A 3 38.02 8.61 21.19
CA LEU A 3 36.84 9.30 20.64
C LEU A 3 36.17 10.08 21.78
N PRO A 4 35.75 11.33 21.54
CA PRO A 4 34.56 11.85 22.19
C PRO A 4 33.42 11.97 21.18
N THR A 5 32.49 11.05 21.36
CA THR A 5 31.09 11.05 20.93
C THR A 5 30.39 12.32 21.40
N THR A 6 29.77 13.09 20.50
CA THR A 6 28.83 14.15 20.89
C THR A 6 27.47 13.84 20.28
N ARG A 7 26.60 13.22 21.08
CA ARG A 7 25.17 13.06 20.83
C ARG A 7 24.49 14.39 21.14
N THR A 8 23.90 15.04 20.15
CA THR A 8 22.99 16.16 20.38
C THR A 8 21.56 15.65 20.26
N ARG A 9 20.94 15.36 21.41
CA ARG A 9 19.48 15.25 21.55
C ARG A 9 19.00 16.47 22.31
N LEU A 10 18.06 17.22 21.73
CA LEU A 10 17.07 18.09 22.40
C LEU A 10 16.14 18.60 21.30
N ALA A 11 14.84 18.84 21.48
CA ALA A 11 13.78 18.34 22.35
C ALA A 11 12.51 19.04 21.87
N ALA A 12 11.37 18.38 22.01
CA ALA A 12 10.04 18.95 22.29
C ALA A 12 9.51 20.11 21.43
N GLY A 13 8.58 19.76 20.52
CA GLY A 13 7.52 20.66 20.06
C GLY A 13 6.16 20.02 20.36
N ALA A 14 5.57 20.35 21.50
CA ALA A 14 4.23 19.93 21.89
C ALA A 14 3.19 20.87 21.24
N ALA A 15 2.25 20.31 20.47
CA ALA A 15 1.03 21.00 20.07
C ALA A 15 -0.17 20.24 20.64
N ALA A 16 -0.81 20.87 21.62
CA ALA A 16 -2.00 20.38 22.30
C ALA A 16 -3.24 20.55 21.40
N ALA A 17 -4.00 19.48 21.21
CA ALA A 17 -5.38 19.54 20.73
C ALA A 17 -6.27 18.86 21.77
N ALA A 18 -6.95 19.68 22.56
CA ALA A 18 -7.98 19.26 23.50
C ALA A 18 -9.24 18.90 22.71
N LEU A 19 -9.73 17.67 22.86
CA LEU A 19 -11.10 17.31 22.47
C LEU A 19 -11.79 16.65 23.66
N ALA A 20 -12.96 17.21 23.95
CA ALA A 20 -13.70 17.10 25.19
C ALA A 20 -14.25 15.69 25.43
N ALA A 21 -14.24 15.32 26.71
CA ALA A 21 -14.88 14.14 27.25
C ALA A 21 -16.41 14.31 27.30
N THR A 22 -17.13 13.24 26.94
CA THR A 22 -18.49 13.00 27.43
C THR A 22 -18.54 11.59 28.03
N ALA A 23 -18.41 11.54 29.35
CA ALA A 23 -18.74 10.37 30.15
C ALA A 23 -20.23 10.44 30.52
N PHE A 24 -21.01 9.43 30.17
CA PHE A 24 -22.27 9.10 30.84
C PHE A 24 -22.52 7.59 30.72
N LEU A 25 -21.92 6.80 31.61
CA LEU A 25 -22.42 5.47 31.96
C LEU A 25 -22.67 5.43 33.47
N ALA A 26 -23.86 5.85 33.85
CA ALA A 26 -24.47 5.56 35.15
C ALA A 26 -25.87 5.04 34.87
N GLY A 27 -26.06 3.73 34.99
CA GLY A 27 -27.31 3.06 34.70
C GLY A 27 -27.31 1.62 35.19
N CYS A 28 -26.91 1.39 36.45
CA CYS A 28 -27.19 0.14 37.16
C CYS A 28 -28.38 0.36 38.10
N SER A 29 -29.54 -0.13 37.70
CA SER A 29 -30.74 -0.51 38.48
C SER A 29 -31.76 -0.92 37.39
N ASP A 30 -32.37 -2.09 37.36
CA ASP A 30 -32.92 -2.90 38.43
C ASP A 30 -33.31 -4.26 37.81
N SER A 31 -33.27 -5.32 38.60
CA SER A 31 -33.64 -6.69 38.22
C SER A 31 -35.14 -6.81 37.95
N GLY A 32 -35.52 -7.40 36.81
CA GLY A 32 -36.91 -7.72 36.54
C GLY A 32 -37.10 -8.73 35.40
N ALA A 33 -37.33 -9.98 35.80
CA ALA A 33 -38.12 -11.02 35.14
C ALA A 33 -37.81 -11.44 33.69
N GLU A 34 -37.26 -12.66 33.58
CA GLU A 34 -37.80 -13.78 32.78
C GLU A 34 -38.35 -13.48 31.38
N ASP A 35 -37.59 -13.82 30.34
CA ASP A 35 -38.01 -14.75 29.27
C ASP A 35 -36.78 -15.09 28.40
N GLU A 36 -36.48 -16.38 28.22
CA GLU A 36 -35.54 -16.82 27.18
C GLU A 36 -36.13 -16.52 25.79
N PRO A 37 -35.29 -16.11 24.83
CA PRO A 37 -34.83 -17.16 23.94
C PRO A 37 -33.31 -17.09 23.77
N THR A 38 -32.69 -18.27 23.82
CA THR A 38 -31.40 -18.55 23.19
C THR A 38 -31.45 -18.04 21.74
N ALA A 39 -30.92 -16.84 21.53
CA ALA A 39 -30.54 -16.33 20.23
C ALA A 39 -29.02 -16.38 20.22
N ALA A 40 -28.47 -17.37 19.51
CA ALA A 40 -27.08 -17.36 19.12
C ALA A 40 -26.86 -16.11 18.26
N GLU A 41 -26.31 -15.06 18.85
CA GLU A 41 -25.70 -13.96 18.09
C GLU A 41 -24.41 -14.50 17.48
N THR A 42 -24.57 -15.18 16.35
CA THR A 42 -23.52 -15.25 15.34
C THR A 42 -23.29 -13.80 14.92
N THR A 43 -22.30 -13.16 15.52
CA THR A 43 -21.63 -12.00 14.92
C THR A 43 -21.05 -12.49 13.59
N ALA A 44 -21.85 -12.38 12.54
CA ALA A 44 -21.33 -12.37 11.20
C ALA A 44 -20.54 -11.07 11.09
N GLU A 45 -19.22 -11.17 11.33
CA GLU A 45 -18.28 -10.20 10.81
C GLU A 45 -18.54 -10.14 9.31
N ALA A 46 -19.22 -9.07 8.88
CA ALA A 46 -19.27 -8.70 7.49
C ALA A 46 -17.82 -8.33 7.11
N THR A 47 -17.04 -9.33 6.72
CA THR A 47 -15.95 -9.13 5.78
C THR A 47 -16.60 -8.40 4.60
N THR A 48 -16.36 -7.10 4.51
CA THR A 48 -16.43 -6.40 3.24
C THR A 48 -15.35 -7.06 2.39
N ASP A 49 -15.74 -8.13 1.69
CA ASP A 49 -15.13 -8.50 0.44
C ASP A 49 -15.25 -7.23 -0.42
N ASP A 50 -14.16 -6.48 -0.44
CA ASP A 50 -13.90 -5.52 -1.50
C ASP A 50 -14.13 -6.30 -2.78
N ALA A 51 -15.24 -5.99 -3.46
CA ALA A 51 -15.67 -6.68 -4.65
C ALA A 51 -14.58 -6.43 -5.71
N ALA A 52 -13.58 -7.30 -5.70
CA ALA A 52 -12.50 -7.34 -6.68
C ALA A 52 -13.17 -7.22 -8.03
N ALA A 53 -12.89 -6.09 -8.69
CA ALA A 53 -13.45 -5.76 -9.98
C ALA A 53 -13.29 -6.99 -10.88
N SER A 54 -14.38 -7.73 -11.06
CA SER A 54 -14.35 -9.02 -11.75
C SER A 54 -14.38 -8.72 -13.24
N GLY A 55 -13.27 -8.19 -13.74
CA GLY A 55 -13.08 -7.78 -15.12
C GLY A 55 -11.71 -8.23 -15.59
N LYS A 56 -11.63 -8.62 -16.87
CA LYS A 56 -10.35 -8.77 -17.55
C LYS A 56 -9.89 -7.39 -18.01
N VAL A 57 -8.59 -7.12 -17.86
CA VAL A 57 -7.94 -5.88 -18.27
C VAL A 57 -6.75 -6.18 -19.15
N GLU A 58 -6.50 -5.31 -20.11
CA GLU A 58 -5.39 -5.45 -21.05
C GLU A 58 -4.08 -4.95 -20.41
N VAL A 59 -3.08 -5.82 -20.36
CA VAL A 59 -1.69 -5.46 -20.11
C VAL A 59 -1.07 -5.02 -21.42
N ILE A 60 -0.52 -3.81 -21.42
CA ILE A 60 0.20 -3.24 -22.55
C ILE A 60 1.69 -3.15 -22.23
N ASP A 61 2.52 -3.25 -23.27
CA ASP A 61 3.97 -3.13 -23.15
C ASP A 61 4.35 -1.70 -22.74
N GLN A 62 5.02 -1.54 -21.60
CA GLN A 62 5.55 -0.27 -21.08
C GLN A 62 7.08 -0.20 -21.10
N THR A 63 7.75 -1.09 -21.83
CA THR A 63 9.21 -1.07 -21.96
C THR A 63 9.70 0.21 -22.64
N ASN A 64 10.90 0.66 -22.26
CA ASN A 64 11.55 1.89 -22.74
C ASN A 64 10.84 3.19 -22.31
N LEU A 65 9.84 3.13 -21.43
CA LEU A 65 9.22 4.29 -20.81
C LEU A 65 9.85 4.58 -19.45
N LEU A 66 9.65 5.82 -18.98
CA LEU A 66 9.93 6.17 -17.59
C LEU A 66 9.00 5.36 -16.68
N LEU A 67 9.52 4.92 -15.53
CA LEU A 67 8.75 4.14 -14.57
C LEU A 67 7.47 4.88 -14.14
N ALA A 68 7.54 6.20 -13.90
CA ALA A 68 6.37 7.00 -13.55
C ALA A 68 5.24 6.88 -14.59
N THR A 69 5.59 6.96 -15.89
CA THR A 69 4.61 6.83 -16.98
C THR A 69 4.05 5.42 -17.08
N ALA A 70 4.89 4.40 -16.89
CA ALA A 70 4.47 3.00 -16.90
C ALA A 70 3.49 2.70 -15.75
N GLN A 71 3.79 3.19 -14.54
CA GLN A 71 2.94 3.07 -13.36
C GLN A 71 1.58 3.72 -13.58
N ASP A 72 1.56 5.01 -13.96
CA ASP A 72 0.32 5.74 -14.25
C ASP A 72 -0.55 5.00 -15.27
N THR A 73 0.08 4.41 -16.29
CA THR A 73 -0.62 3.74 -17.39
C THR A 73 -1.21 2.39 -16.96
N LEU A 74 -0.47 1.59 -16.19
CA LEU A 74 -0.92 0.27 -15.74
C LEU A 74 -1.94 0.41 -14.61
N GLU A 75 -1.70 1.28 -13.63
CA GLU A 75 -2.61 1.50 -12.50
C GLU A 75 -3.95 2.11 -12.94
N ALA A 76 -3.97 2.94 -13.98
CA ALA A 76 -5.20 3.44 -14.60
C ALA A 76 -6.07 2.33 -15.24
N ARG A 77 -5.56 1.11 -15.37
CA ARG A 77 -6.27 -0.09 -15.85
C ARG A 77 -6.54 -1.09 -14.72
N ASP A 78 -6.51 -0.62 -13.48
CA ASP A 78 -6.67 -1.44 -12.28
C ASP A 78 -5.60 -2.55 -12.17
N LEU A 79 -4.39 -2.33 -12.68
CA LEU A 79 -3.26 -3.25 -12.47
C LEU A 79 -2.38 -2.80 -11.30
N THR A 80 -1.78 -3.75 -10.60
CA THR A 80 -0.77 -3.47 -9.57
C THR A 80 0.62 -3.54 -10.18
N VAL A 81 1.54 -2.67 -9.77
CA VAL A 81 2.92 -2.65 -10.26
C VAL A 81 3.90 -3.09 -9.18
N GLU A 82 4.72 -4.08 -9.50
CA GLU A 82 5.91 -4.46 -8.73
C GLU A 82 7.16 -3.98 -9.46
N VAL A 83 8.13 -3.40 -8.74
CA VAL A 83 9.32 -2.81 -9.34
C VAL A 83 10.58 -3.52 -8.85
N VAL A 84 11.42 -3.94 -9.79
CA VAL A 84 12.68 -4.65 -9.51
C VAL A 84 13.84 -3.92 -10.18
N ASP A 85 14.92 -3.66 -9.43
CA ASP A 85 16.16 -3.13 -10.00
C ASP A 85 16.85 -4.22 -10.85
N SER A 86 16.82 -4.03 -12.17
CA SER A 86 17.39 -4.94 -13.17
C SER A 86 18.88 -5.21 -12.98
N THR A 87 19.59 -4.32 -12.28
CA THR A 87 21.02 -4.51 -11.99
C THR A 87 21.28 -5.49 -10.84
N GLY A 88 20.24 -5.88 -10.10
CA GLY A 88 20.34 -6.75 -8.92
C GLY A 88 21.00 -6.10 -7.71
N GLN A 89 21.23 -4.78 -7.73
CA GLN A 89 21.90 -4.05 -6.65
C GLN A 89 20.97 -3.78 -5.44
N GLY A 90 19.68 -4.07 -5.56
CA GLY A 90 18.71 -3.89 -4.47
C GLY A 90 18.49 -2.43 -4.09
N ARG A 91 18.60 -1.52 -5.07
CA ARG A 91 18.37 -0.08 -4.85
C ARG A 91 16.88 0.18 -4.65
N THR A 92 16.56 1.07 -3.71
CA THR A 92 15.20 1.58 -3.53
C THR A 92 14.84 2.56 -4.66
N VAL A 93 13.60 2.50 -5.13
CA VAL A 93 13.06 3.41 -6.14
C VAL A 93 12.26 4.51 -5.44
N ASP A 94 12.94 5.57 -4.99
CA ASP A 94 12.30 6.70 -4.28
C ASP A 94 11.68 7.74 -5.23
N ASP A 95 12.27 7.92 -6.42
CA ASP A 95 11.79 8.85 -7.46
C ASP A 95 11.65 8.09 -8.80
N PRO A 96 10.43 7.75 -9.22
CA PRO A 96 10.19 6.96 -10.43
C PRO A 96 10.53 7.70 -11.73
N THR A 97 10.82 9.01 -11.69
CA THR A 97 11.28 9.76 -12.87
C THR A 97 12.76 9.53 -13.20
N LEU A 98 13.51 8.91 -12.29
CA LEU A 98 14.93 8.56 -12.46
C LEU A 98 15.15 7.14 -12.99
N TRP A 99 14.08 6.42 -13.33
CA TRP A 99 14.12 5.02 -13.73
C TRP A 99 13.42 4.78 -15.06
N VAL A 100 13.98 3.88 -15.87
CA VAL A 100 13.41 3.43 -17.14
C VAL A 100 13.12 1.95 -17.04
N VAL A 101 11.96 1.54 -17.54
CA VAL A 101 11.55 0.14 -17.66
C VAL A 101 12.37 -0.52 -18.76
N VAL A 102 13.14 -1.55 -18.41
CA VAL A 102 13.96 -2.33 -19.35
C VAL A 102 13.36 -3.71 -19.66
N ALA A 103 12.52 -4.23 -18.77
CA ALA A 103 11.76 -5.45 -18.97
C ALA A 103 10.44 -5.37 -18.20
N GLN A 104 9.46 -6.16 -18.63
CA GLN A 104 8.14 -6.24 -18.04
C GLN A 104 7.61 -7.68 -18.14
N ASP A 105 6.93 -8.14 -17.10
CA ASP A 105 6.22 -9.42 -17.08
C ASP A 105 4.85 -9.31 -16.38
N PRO A 106 3.73 -9.72 -17.03
CA PRO A 106 3.61 -10.09 -18.43
C PRO A 106 3.85 -8.90 -19.36
N LEU A 107 4.46 -9.14 -20.53
CA LEU A 107 4.73 -8.08 -21.51
C LEU A 107 3.43 -7.51 -22.11
N THR A 108 2.50 -8.39 -22.50
CA THR A 108 1.18 -8.05 -23.02
C THR A 108 0.17 -9.15 -22.71
N GLY A 109 -1.12 -8.86 -22.86
CA GLY A 109 -2.20 -9.86 -22.80
C GLY A 109 -3.40 -9.39 -21.98
N GLU A 110 -4.31 -10.30 -21.66
CA GLU A 110 -5.44 -10.03 -20.76
C GLU A 110 -5.22 -10.74 -19.42
N VAL A 111 -5.38 -10.00 -18.32
CA VAL A 111 -5.27 -10.51 -16.95
C VAL A 111 -6.49 -10.09 -16.14
N ASP A 112 -6.68 -10.66 -14.96
CA ASP A 112 -7.71 -10.17 -14.05
C ASP A 112 -7.33 -8.79 -13.52
N ALA A 113 -8.30 -7.88 -13.34
CA ALA A 113 -8.05 -6.63 -12.64
C ALA A 113 -7.47 -6.92 -11.24
N GLY A 114 -6.55 -6.08 -10.80
CA GLY A 114 -5.75 -6.26 -9.60
C GLY A 114 -4.52 -7.16 -9.79
N SER A 115 -4.34 -7.80 -10.96
CA SER A 115 -3.13 -8.59 -11.24
C SER A 115 -1.87 -7.74 -11.16
N VAL A 116 -0.77 -8.38 -10.74
CA VAL A 116 0.53 -7.75 -10.63
C VAL A 116 1.28 -7.81 -11.97
N VAL A 117 1.82 -6.68 -12.40
CA VAL A 117 2.79 -6.56 -13.49
C VAL A 117 4.14 -6.19 -12.88
N THR A 118 5.15 -7.02 -13.12
CA THR A 118 6.52 -6.77 -12.67
C THR A 118 7.26 -5.93 -13.70
N LEU A 119 7.89 -4.85 -13.27
CA LEU A 119 8.72 -3.96 -14.07
C LEU A 119 10.17 -4.04 -13.60
N ASP A 120 11.03 -4.58 -14.46
CA ASP A 120 12.46 -4.47 -14.29
C ASP A 120 12.92 -3.09 -14.75
N VAL A 121 13.59 -2.36 -13.86
CA VAL A 121 14.01 -0.98 -14.09
C VAL A 121 15.51 -0.79 -14.01
N ARG A 122 16.00 0.22 -14.72
CA ARG A 122 17.38 0.70 -14.64
C ARG A 122 17.35 2.21 -14.40
N ARG A 123 18.32 2.75 -13.64
CA ARG A 123 18.42 4.21 -13.53
C ARG A 123 18.77 4.84 -14.88
N THR A 124 18.30 6.06 -15.10
CA THR A 124 18.57 6.83 -16.32
C THR A 124 20.04 7.23 -16.46
N ASP A 125 20.79 7.29 -15.36
CA ASP A 125 22.23 7.61 -15.32
C ASP A 125 23.15 6.37 -15.33
N ASP A 126 22.59 5.16 -15.30
CA ASP A 126 23.37 3.93 -15.47
C ASP A 126 23.75 3.76 -16.95
N PRO A 127 24.95 3.21 -17.26
CA PRO A 127 25.33 2.91 -18.63
C PRO A 127 24.36 1.91 -19.28
N ALA A 128 24.10 2.08 -20.57
CA ALA A 128 23.37 1.07 -21.34
C ALA A 128 24.23 -0.20 -21.47
N SER A 129 23.63 -1.34 -21.13
CA SER A 129 24.23 -2.67 -21.29
C SER A 129 24.37 -3.08 -22.75
#